data_AF-A0A4E0QYD4-F1
#
_entry.id   AF-A0A4E0QYD4-F1
#
_cell.length_a   1.000
_cell.length_b   1.000
_cell.length_c   1.000
_cell.angle_alpha   90.00
_cell.angle_beta   90.00
_cell.angle_gamma   90.00
#
_symmetry.space_group_name_H-M   'P 1'
#
loop_
_entity.id
_entity.type
_entity.pdbx_description
1 polymer ?
#
loop_
_entity_poly.entity_id
_entity_poly.type
_entity_poly.pdbx_seq_one_letter_code
_entity_poly.pdbx_strand_id
1 'polypeptide(L)' 'METLKQTAIAAISQLPNTANIDDIIVVLYQIRQEKEADPYAKPVSCYDLAKNYIGCIEGPQDLSTNKAYMEGFGL' A
#
# COMPACT_ATOMS: atom_id res chain seq x y z
N MET A 1 20.83 -17.08 6.85
CA MET A 1 19.63 -16.26 6.61
C MET A 1 19.70 -15.08 7.55
N GLU A 2 19.76 -13.88 7.00
CA GLU A 2 19.64 -12.67 7.80
C GLU A 2 18.17 -12.51 8.23
N THR A 3 17.94 -12.19 9.49
CA THR A 3 16.59 -12.02 10.04
C THR A 3 16.11 -10.59 9.80
N LEU A 4 14.79 -10.39 9.68
CA LEU A 4 14.19 -9.04 9.57
C LEU A 4 14.69 -8.09 10.69
N LYS A 5 14.89 -8.63 11.89
CA LYS A 5 15.46 -7.90 13.02
C LYS A 5 16.87 -7.40 12.73
N GLN A 6 17.74 -8.23 12.16
CA GLN A 6 19.12 -7.87 11.84
C GLN A 6 19.16 -6.80 10.73
N THR A 7 18.37 -6.96 9.68
CA THR A 7 18.27 -5.99 8.58
C THR A 7 17.77 -4.63 9.08
N ALA A 8 16.73 -4.61 9.94
CA ALA A 8 16.22 -3.37 10.52
C ALA A 8 17.26 -2.66 11.40
N ILE A 9 17.98 -3.40 12.24
CA ILE A 9 19.03 -2.83 13.08
C ILE A 9 20.16 -2.26 12.21
N ALA A 10 20.59 -2.97 11.18
CA ALA A 10 21.65 -2.52 10.28
C ALA A 10 21.27 -1.21 9.55
N ALA A 11 20.06 -1.13 9.01
CA ALA A 11 19.59 0.06 8.30
C ALA A 11 19.39 1.27 9.22
N ILE A 12 18.81 1.08 10.41
CA ILE A 12 18.65 2.16 11.40
C ILE A 12 20.02 2.66 11.86
N SER A 13 21.02 1.77 11.98
CA SER A 13 22.37 2.14 12.41
C SER A 13 23.12 3.02 11.39
N GLN A 14 22.66 3.09 10.14
CA GLN A 14 23.24 3.98 9.13
C GLN A 14 22.63 5.38 9.12
N LEU A 15 21.57 5.62 9.88
CA LEU A 15 20.93 6.93 9.97
C LEU A 15 21.83 7.93 10.73
N PRO A 16 21.77 9.23 10.38
CA PRO A 16 22.50 10.25 11.11
C PRO A 16 21.97 10.36 12.54
N ASN A 17 22.81 10.79 13.48
CA ASN A 17 22.41 11.01 14.88
C ASN A 17 21.35 12.11 15.06
N THR A 18 21.09 12.90 14.02
CA THR A 18 20.03 13.91 13.96
C THR A 18 18.71 13.37 13.40
N ALA A 19 18.67 12.11 12.98
CA ALA A 19 17.46 11.48 12.46
C ALA A 19 16.35 11.49 13.51
N ASN A 20 15.15 11.84 13.07
CA ASN A 20 13.97 11.82 13.92
C ASN A 20 13.18 10.50 13.72
N ILE A 21 12.05 10.38 14.40
CA ILE A 21 11.24 9.17 14.32
C ILE A 21 10.61 8.93 12.95
N ASP A 22 10.31 10.01 12.20
CA ASP A 22 9.74 9.92 10.86
C ASP A 22 10.75 9.34 9.88
N ASP A 23 12.03 9.72 9.99
CA ASP A 23 13.12 9.14 9.19
C ASP A 23 13.26 7.63 9.42
N ILE A 24 13.15 7.19 10.68
CA ILE A 24 13.18 5.77 11.06
C ILE A 24 11.98 5.03 10.45
N ILE A 25 10.80 5.62 10.52
CA ILE A 25 9.57 5.04 9.96
C ILE A 25 9.73 4.82 8.45
N VAL A 26 10.27 5.80 7.71
CA VAL A 26 10.50 5.68 6.26
C VAL A 26 11.42 4.51 5.92
N VAL A 27 12.55 4.36 6.63
CA VAL A 27 13.50 3.25 6.42
C VAL A 27 12.84 1.90 6.68
N LEU A 28 12.04 1.78 7.74
CA LEU A 28 11.33 0.54 8.05
C LEU A 28 10.27 0.19 7.00
N TYR A 29 9.59 1.19 6.43
CA TYR A 29 8.66 0.97 5.32
C TYR A 29 9.36 0.48 4.05
N GLN A 30 10.56 0.96 3.76
CA GLN A 30 11.36 0.50 2.61
C GLN A 30 11.76 -0.97 2.76
N ILE A 31 12.27 -1.36 3.93
CA ILE A 31 12.59 -2.77 4.24
C ILE A 31 11.36 -3.68 4.11
N ARG A 32 10.16 -3.17 4.44
CA ARG A 32 8.90 -3.90 4.28
C ARG A 32 8.51 -4.07 2.80
N GLN A 33 8.79 -3.09 1.94
CA GLN A 33 8.47 -3.14 0.51
C GLN A 33 9.46 -3.99 -0.29
N GLU A 34 10.72 -4.09 0.15
CA GLU A 34 11.73 -4.98 -0.45
C GLU A 34 11.48 -6.47 -0.18
N LYS A 35 10.55 -6.81 0.71
CA LYS A 35 9.95 -8.16 0.71
C LYS A 35 9.04 -8.27 -0.51
N GLU A 36 9.65 -8.75 -1.58
CA GLU A 36 9.08 -8.98 -2.90
C GLU A 36 7.63 -9.46 -2.89
N ALA A 37 6.87 -8.98 -3.87
CA ALA A 37 5.73 -9.70 -4.39
C ALA A 37 6.20 -11.13 -4.70
N ASP A 38 5.57 -12.12 -4.07
CA ASP A 38 5.92 -13.53 -4.24
C ASP A 38 6.08 -13.83 -5.75
N PRO A 39 7.25 -14.29 -6.22
CA PRO A 39 7.45 -14.60 -7.63
C PRO A 39 6.54 -15.74 -8.13
N TYR A 40 5.90 -16.48 -7.20
CA TYR A 40 4.85 -17.46 -7.48
C TYR A 40 3.43 -16.93 -7.25
N ALA A 41 3.28 -15.64 -6.92
CA ALA A 41 1.98 -14.99 -6.88
C ALA A 41 1.35 -15.13 -8.26
N LYS A 42 0.25 -15.88 -8.32
CA LYS A 42 -0.53 -15.99 -9.55
C LYS A 42 -0.91 -14.58 -10.01
N PRO A 43 -0.80 -14.27 -11.31
CA PRO A 43 -1.33 -13.02 -11.82
C PRO A 43 -2.82 -12.97 -11.47
N VAL A 44 -3.18 -11.99 -10.65
CA VAL A 44 -4.56 -11.74 -10.22
C VAL A 44 -5.12 -10.60 -11.04
N SER A 45 -6.40 -10.70 -11.40
CA SER A 45 -7.06 -9.62 -12.11
C SER A 45 -7.25 -8.42 -11.18
N CYS A 46 -7.40 -7.21 -11.76
CA CYS A 46 -7.75 -6.01 -10.97
C CYS A 46 -9.08 -6.21 -10.22
N TYR A 47 -9.99 -7.00 -10.77
CA TYR A 47 -11.25 -7.36 -10.13
C TYR A 47 -11.02 -8.21 -8.86
N ASP A 48 -10.14 -9.22 -8.93
CA ASP A 48 -9.85 -10.09 -7.79
C ASP A 48 -9.21 -9.32 -6.64
N LEU A 49 -8.36 -8.33 -6.94
CA LEU A 49 -7.77 -7.42 -5.96
C LEU A 49 -8.83 -6.54 -5.28
N ALA A 50 -9.78 -6.02 -6.06
CA ALA A 50 -10.82 -5.12 -5.57
C ALA A 50 -11.99 -5.83 -4.87
N LYS A 51 -12.08 -7.16 -4.99
CA LYS A 51 -13.25 -7.95 -4.54
C LYS A 51 -13.66 -7.72 -3.08
N ASN A 52 -12.69 -7.49 -2.19
CA ASN A 52 -12.96 -7.22 -0.78
C ASN A 52 -13.46 -5.78 -0.50
N TYR A 53 -13.38 -4.89 -1.49
CA TYR A 53 -13.80 -3.50 -1.41
C TYR A 53 -15.08 -3.23 -2.19
N ILE A 54 -15.40 -4.06 -3.20
CA ILE A 54 -16.65 -3.99 -3.96
C ILE A 54 -17.83 -4.19 -3.00
N GLY A 55 -18.70 -3.18 -2.90
CA GLY A 55 -19.89 -3.21 -2.03
C GLY A 55 -19.63 -2.89 -0.55
N CYS A 56 -18.38 -2.73 -0.13
CA CYS A 56 -18.02 -2.29 1.23
C CYS A 56 -17.81 -0.77 1.33
N ILE A 57 -17.85 -0.06 0.20
CA ILE A 57 -17.78 1.40 0.17
C ILE A 57 -19.18 1.94 0.41
N GLU A 58 -19.36 2.60 1.55
CA GLU A 58 -20.55 3.38 1.83
C GLU A 58 -20.58 4.61 0.91
N GLY A 59 -21.31 4.48 -0.20
CA GLY A 59 -21.58 5.57 -1.13
C GLY A 59 -23.03 6.05 -1.01
N PRO A 60 -23.39 7.14 -1.70
CA PRO A 60 -24.78 7.55 -1.84
C PRO A 60 -25.62 6.36 -2.29
N GLN A 61 -26.69 6.07 -1.54
CA GLN A 61 -27.52 4.87 -1.70
C GLN A 61 -28.19 4.81 -3.09
N ASP A 62 -28.29 5.96 -3.77
CA ASP A 62 -28.88 6.08 -5.09
C ASP A 62 -28.12 7.07 -5.99
N LEU A 63 -27.30 6.55 -6.90
CA LEU A 63 -26.63 7.34 -7.94
C LEU A 63 -27.59 7.80 -9.04
N SER A 64 -28.80 7.23 -9.15
CA SER A 64 -29.80 7.64 -10.16
C SER A 64 -30.35 9.05 -9.91
N THR A 65 -30.26 9.53 -8.67
CA THR A 65 -30.63 10.90 -8.31
C THR A 65 -29.53 11.92 -8.64
N ASN A 66 -28.27 11.48 -8.72
CA ASN A 66 -27.14 12.33 -9.04
C ASN A 66 -26.76 12.23 -10.52
N LYS A 67 -27.38 13.08 -11.35
CA LYS A 67 -27.11 13.16 -12.80
C LYS A 67 -25.66 13.48 -13.16
N ALA A 68 -24.91 14.09 -12.24
CA ALA A 68 -23.52 14.47 -12.45
C ALA A 68 -22.51 13.37 -12.09
N TYR A 69 -22.94 12.20 -11.58
CA TYR A 69 -21.99 11.20 -11.05
C TYR A 69 -21.02 10.62 -12.09
N MET A 70 -21.34 10.72 -13.38
CA MET A 70 -20.46 10.28 -14.48
C MET A 70 -19.76 11.45 -15.20
N GLU A 71 -19.90 12.69 -14.72
CA GLU A 71 -19.15 13.80 -15.31
C GLU A 71 -17.65 13.56 -15.14
N GLY A 72 -16.92 13.57 -16.26
CA GLY A 72 -15.48 13.30 -16.29
C GLY A 72 -15.09 11.83 -16.49
N PHE A 73 -16.05 10.89 -16.61
CA PHE A 73 -15.71 9.50 -16.89
C PHE A 73 -15.32 9.31 -18.37
N GLY A 74 -14.07 8.92 -18.61
CA GLY A 74 -13.56 8.61 -19.96
C GLY A 74 -13.05 9.82 -20.76
N LEU A 75 -12.79 10.96 -20.12
CA LEU A 75 -12.05 12.10 -20.67
C LEU A 75 -10.54 11.95 -20.50
#